data_AF-A0A348TP53-F1
#
_entry.id   AF-A0A348TP53-F1
#
_cell.length_a   1.000
_cell.length_b   1.000
_cell.length_c   1.000
_cell.angle_alpha   90.00
_cell.angle_beta   90.00
_cell.angle_gamma   90.00
#
_symmetry.space_group_name_H-M   'P 1'
#
loop_
_entity.id
_entity.type
_entity.pdbx_description
1 polymer ?
#
loop_
_entity_poly.entity_id
_entity_poly.type
_entity_poly.pdbx_seq_one_letter_code
_entity_poly.pdbx_strand_id
1 'polypeptide(L)'
;MLKKQYHYLVQKHELKNKMDVSEWKFMRMRPANFPTVRLAQFAAFLNKAENLLDFVLLEKNNLAQIKSKFDSQLNTFWSNHFQFGKKATKQRNPKMGVQSIENLTINAIVPLRFAHAMEHDEQEEKEASLELLSQLPAEKNQILSLYTSLNFSNQNAYESQSLIQLHNGYCKNKACLSCTIGHVILHPEPISVR
;
A
#
# COMPACT_ATOMS: atom_id res chain seq x y z
N MET A 1 12.30 30.41 8.42
CA MET A 1 12.07 30.19 6.97
C MET A 1 10.84 29.31 6.70
N LEU A 2 10.78 28.07 7.20
CA LEU A 2 9.66 27.13 6.97
C LEU A 2 8.28 27.66 7.40
N LYS A 3 8.15 28.29 8.57
CA LYS A 3 6.87 28.87 9.02
C LYS A 3 6.33 29.90 8.03
N LYS A 4 7.19 30.79 7.50
CA LYS A 4 6.80 31.81 6.50
C LYS A 4 6.31 31.14 5.20
N GLN A 5 7.04 30.14 4.72
CA GLN A 5 6.68 29.40 3.52
C GLN A 5 5.37 28.62 3.68
N TYR A 6 5.14 28.01 4.84
CA TYR A 6 3.86 27.37 5.16
C TYR A 6 2.69 28.37 5.09
N HIS A 7 2.81 29.54 5.74
CA HIS A 7 1.73 30.55 5.69
C HIS A 7 1.48 31.05 4.26
N TYR A 8 2.54 31.23 3.46
CA TYR A 8 2.42 31.56 2.05
C TYR A 8 1.65 30.49 1.26
N LEU A 9 1.96 29.21 1.44
CA LEU A 9 1.27 28.11 0.76
C LEU A 9 -0.20 27.99 1.19
N VAL A 10 -0.49 28.18 2.48
CA VAL A 10 -1.87 28.21 3.01
C VAL A 10 -2.69 29.29 2.32
N GLN A 11 -2.11 30.48 2.14
CA GLN A 11 -2.78 31.58 1.44
C GLN A 11 -2.93 31.30 -0.06
N LYS A 12 -1.84 30.86 -0.73
CA LYS A 12 -1.81 30.61 -2.18
C LYS A 12 -2.81 29.56 -2.63
N HIS A 13 -2.98 28.49 -1.85
CA HIS A 13 -3.83 27.35 -2.20
C HIS A 13 -5.15 27.31 -1.42
N GLU A 14 -5.49 28.40 -0.73
CA GLU A 14 -6.70 28.50 0.11
C GLU A 14 -6.91 27.28 1.01
N LEU A 15 -5.86 26.86 1.72
CA LEU A 15 -5.93 25.67 2.59
C LEU A 15 -6.76 26.00 3.84
N LYS A 16 -8.08 25.81 3.74
CA LYS A 16 -9.06 26.15 4.80
C LYS A 16 -9.03 25.18 5.97
N ASN A 17 -8.63 23.93 5.74
CA ASN A 17 -8.68 22.86 6.74
C ASN A 17 -7.31 22.67 7.38
N LYS A 18 -7.07 23.35 8.50
CA LYS A 18 -5.91 23.05 9.35
C LYS A 18 -6.23 21.82 10.18
N MET A 19 -5.33 20.85 10.15
CA MET A 19 -5.45 19.66 10.98
C MET A 19 -5.29 20.03 12.45
N ASP A 20 -6.26 19.66 13.28
CA ASP A 20 -6.21 19.81 14.73
C ASP A 20 -5.22 18.82 15.36
N VAL A 21 -4.62 19.20 16.48
CA VAL A 21 -3.65 18.33 17.17
C VAL A 21 -4.29 17.01 17.61
N SER A 22 -5.58 17.01 17.94
CA SER A 22 -6.34 15.82 18.33
C SER A 22 -6.56 14.82 17.20
N GLU A 23 -6.42 15.24 15.93
CA GLU A 23 -6.47 14.36 14.76
C GLU A 23 -5.21 13.50 14.63
N TRP A 24 -4.10 13.92 15.26
CA TRP A 24 -2.89 13.11 15.33
C TRP A 24 -3.08 11.95 16.29
N LYS A 25 -3.49 10.80 15.74
CA LYS A 25 -3.65 9.57 16.51
C LYS A 25 -2.29 8.91 16.70
N PHE A 26 -1.96 8.57 17.95
CA PHE A 26 -0.76 7.80 18.30
C PHE A 26 -1.08 6.51 19.07
N MET A 27 -2.30 6.39 19.61
CA MET A 27 -2.72 5.26 20.41
C MET A 27 -2.70 3.96 19.59
N ARG A 28 -2.32 2.83 20.21
CA ARG A 28 -2.28 1.48 19.62
C ARG A 28 -1.30 1.30 18.46
N MET A 29 -0.39 2.27 18.25
CA MET A 29 0.69 2.15 17.26
C MET A 29 2.05 1.96 17.92
N ARG A 30 2.94 1.24 17.22
CA ARG A 30 4.36 1.21 17.57
C ARG A 30 4.99 2.56 17.23
N PRO A 31 5.98 3.06 17.99
CA PRO A 31 6.55 4.40 17.75
C PRO A 31 7.09 4.63 16.33
N ALA A 32 7.64 3.61 15.68
CA ALA A 32 8.11 3.70 14.29
C ALA A 32 6.97 3.91 13.25
N ASN A 33 5.72 3.66 13.63
CA ASN A 33 4.53 3.83 12.79
C ASN A 33 3.78 5.13 13.10
N PHE A 34 4.28 5.97 14.01
CA PHE A 34 3.62 7.23 14.33
C PHE A 34 3.53 8.15 13.10
N PRO A 35 2.45 8.95 12.95
CA PRO A 35 2.27 9.78 11.76
C PRO A 35 3.43 10.76 11.55
N THR A 36 4.01 11.28 12.64
CA THR A 36 5.20 12.13 12.64
C THR A 36 6.40 11.45 11.97
N VAL A 37 6.65 10.19 12.31
CA VAL A 37 7.75 9.38 11.74
C VAL A 37 7.43 9.01 10.30
N ARG A 38 6.18 8.64 9.99
CA ARG A 38 5.77 8.31 8.61
C ARG A 38 5.91 9.49 7.67
N LEU A 39 5.53 10.70 8.10
CA LEU A 39 5.74 11.91 7.32
C LEU A 39 7.22 12.23 7.14
N ALA A 40 8.06 11.99 8.15
CA ALA A 40 9.50 12.14 8.01
C ALA A 40 10.10 11.16 7.00
N GLN A 41 9.69 9.89 7.04
CA GLN A 41 10.08 8.86 6.07
C GLN A 41 9.64 9.25 4.66
N PHE A 42 8.41 9.74 4.50
CA PHE A 42 7.91 10.18 3.21
C PHE A 42 8.65 11.41 2.69
N ALA A 43 8.95 12.40 3.55
CA ALA A 43 9.74 13.56 3.17
C ALA A 43 11.18 13.19 2.76
N ALA A 44 11.81 12.24 3.46
CA ALA A 44 13.14 11.73 3.10
C ALA A 44 13.12 10.98 1.76
N PHE A 45 12.07 10.20 1.52
CA PHE A 45 11.83 9.56 0.24
C PHE A 45 11.63 10.58 -0.89
N LEU A 46 10.77 11.59 -0.71
CA LEU A 46 10.55 12.66 -1.70
C LEU A 46 11.80 13.48 -1.98
N ASN A 47 12.71 13.63 -1.01
CA ASN A 47 13.97 14.32 -1.23
C ASN A 47 14.95 13.52 -2.09
N LYS A 48 14.85 12.19 -2.07
CA LYS A 48 15.68 11.27 -2.86
C LYS A 48 15.05 10.93 -4.22
N ALA A 49 13.72 10.93 -4.31
CA ALA A 49 13.01 10.75 -5.56
C ALA A 49 13.00 12.09 -6.32
N GLU A 50 13.73 12.17 -7.44
CA GLU A 50 13.71 13.37 -8.30
C GLU A 50 12.27 13.71 -8.75
N ASN A 51 11.48 12.68 -9.04
CA ASN A 51 10.06 12.78 -9.33
C ASN A 51 9.32 11.54 -8.80
N LEU A 52 8.24 11.77 -8.04
CA LEU A 52 7.41 10.72 -7.46
C LEU A 52 6.68 9.90 -8.53
N LEU A 53 6.13 10.56 -9.54
CA LEU A 53 5.38 9.89 -10.60
C LEU A 53 6.33 9.07 -11.46
N ASP A 54 7.51 9.59 -11.80
CA ASP A 54 8.51 8.83 -12.55
C ASP A 54 8.97 7.60 -11.77
N PHE A 55 9.17 7.71 -10.45
CA PHE A 55 9.44 6.55 -9.62
C PHE A 55 8.29 5.52 -9.66
N VAL A 56 7.04 5.96 -9.59
CA VAL A 56 5.90 5.04 -9.61
C VAL A 56 5.72 4.44 -11.00
N LEU A 57 5.86 5.19 -12.09
CA LEU A 57 5.47 4.76 -13.43
C LEU A 57 6.62 4.15 -14.24
N LEU A 58 7.86 4.67 -14.12
CA LEU A 58 8.96 4.30 -15.01
C LEU A 58 9.89 3.21 -14.45
N GLU A 59 9.90 3.01 -13.13
CA GLU A 59 10.69 1.94 -12.53
C GLU A 59 10.12 0.58 -12.96
N LYS A 60 10.96 -0.30 -13.51
CA LYS A 60 10.54 -1.64 -13.97
C LYS A 60 9.90 -2.44 -12.83
N ASN A 61 9.17 -3.52 -13.15
CA ASN A 61 8.52 -4.42 -12.18
C ASN A 61 9.52 -5.21 -11.35
N ASN A 62 10.28 -4.52 -10.52
CA ASN A 62 11.31 -5.08 -9.69
C ASN A 62 11.09 -4.62 -8.26
N LEU A 63 10.55 -5.53 -7.45
CA LEU A 63 10.30 -5.28 -6.04
C LEU A 63 11.57 -4.87 -5.27
N ALA A 64 12.74 -5.38 -5.66
CA ALA A 64 14.00 -5.02 -5.01
C ALA A 64 14.38 -3.55 -5.30
N GLN A 65 14.16 -3.07 -6.52
CA GLN A 65 14.38 -1.67 -6.87
C GLN A 65 13.43 -0.75 -6.09
N ILE A 66 12.14 -1.10 -6.02
CA ILE A 66 11.15 -0.38 -5.20
C ILE A 66 11.62 -0.33 -3.74
N LYS A 67 11.98 -1.47 -3.15
CA LYS A 67 12.49 -1.55 -1.76
C LYS A 67 13.73 -0.67 -1.54
N SER A 68 14.66 -0.63 -2.49
CA SER A 68 15.88 0.18 -2.39
C SER A 68 15.61 1.71 -2.36
N LYS A 69 14.56 2.18 -3.03
CA LYS A 69 14.22 3.59 -3.09
C LYS A 69 13.58 4.08 -1.79
N PHE A 70 12.84 3.21 -1.10
CA PHE A 70 12.33 3.46 0.24
C PHE A 70 13.40 3.36 1.34
N ASP A 71 14.59 2.82 1.05
CA ASP A 71 15.73 2.88 1.97
C ASP A 71 16.33 4.28 1.97
N SER A 72 15.71 5.16 2.75
CA SER A 72 16.16 6.52 3.04
C SER A 72 16.52 6.64 4.52
N GLN A 73 17.66 7.28 4.80
CA GLN A 73 18.05 7.59 6.16
C GLN A 73 17.35 8.87 6.60
N LEU A 74 16.73 8.82 7.77
CA LEU A 74 16.24 10.03 8.42
C LEU A 74 17.42 10.78 9.06
N ASN A 75 17.23 12.09 9.24
CA ASN A 75 18.20 12.90 9.96
C ASN A 75 18.36 12.46 11.44
N THR A 76 19.40 12.98 12.10
CA THR A 76 19.75 12.64 13.48
C THR A 76 18.66 12.98 14.49
N PHE A 77 17.77 13.93 14.21
CA PHE A 77 16.64 14.26 15.08
C PHE A 77 15.72 13.04 15.26
N TRP A 78 15.32 12.39 14.16
CA TRP A 78 14.45 11.21 14.18
C TRP A 78 15.14 9.96 14.74
N SER A 79 16.46 9.98 14.90
CA SER A 79 17.16 8.93 15.63
C SER A 79 16.82 8.90 17.11
N ASN A 80 16.38 10.04 17.66
CA ASN A 80 16.14 10.22 19.10
C ASN A 80 14.72 10.72 19.41
N HIS A 81 13.84 10.85 18.41
CA HIS A 81 12.48 11.37 18.57
C HIS A 81 11.50 10.58 17.72
N PHE A 82 10.41 10.12 18.32
CA PHE A 82 9.25 9.61 17.57
C PHE A 82 8.13 10.66 17.47
N GLN A 83 8.16 11.67 18.32
CA GLN A 83 7.24 12.80 18.34
C GLN A 83 8.04 14.08 18.61
N PHE A 84 7.53 15.21 18.17
CA PHE A 84 8.12 16.50 18.53
C PHE A 84 8.05 16.73 20.05
N GLY A 85 9.10 17.32 20.61
CA GLY A 85 9.17 17.65 22.05
C GLY A 85 9.34 16.47 23.01
N LYS A 86 9.42 15.22 22.52
CA LYS A 86 9.62 14.02 23.35
C LYS A 86 10.82 13.21 22.89
N LYS A 87 11.86 13.17 23.72
CA LYS A 87 13.05 12.35 23.48
C LYS A 87 12.74 10.88 23.75
N ALA A 88 13.17 10.00 22.85
CA ALA A 88 13.06 8.57 23.02
C ALA A 88 14.05 8.06 24.08
N THR A 89 13.65 7.03 24.82
CA THR A 89 14.49 6.38 25.84
C THR A 89 15.68 5.62 25.23
N LYS A 90 15.57 5.20 23.97
CA LYS A 90 16.64 4.52 23.22
C LYS A 90 16.75 5.13 21.84
N GLN A 91 17.98 5.37 21.40
CA GLN A 91 18.27 5.81 20.04
C GLN A 91 17.91 4.69 19.06
N ARG A 92 17.17 5.03 18.01
CA ARG A 92 16.79 4.14 16.90
C ARG A 92 16.64 4.98 15.66
N ASN A 93 17.15 4.53 14.53
CA ASN A 93 16.85 5.15 13.24
C ASN A 93 15.62 4.44 12.62
N PRO A 94 14.41 5.03 12.68
CA PRO A 94 13.22 4.35 12.22
C PRO A 94 13.17 4.36 10.70
N LYS A 95 13.75 3.32 10.09
CA LYS A 95 13.59 3.02 8.67
C LYS A 95 12.18 2.50 8.38
N MET A 96 11.78 2.61 7.11
CA MET A 96 10.55 1.98 6.66
C MET A 96 10.73 0.45 6.67
N GLY A 97 9.83 -0.26 7.35
CA GLY A 97 9.88 -1.72 7.40
C GLY A 97 9.45 -2.33 6.07
N VAL A 98 9.97 -3.52 5.76
CA VAL A 98 9.66 -4.28 4.53
C VAL A 98 8.14 -4.41 4.32
N GLN A 99 7.41 -4.83 5.36
CA GLN A 99 5.95 -4.96 5.30
C GLN A 99 5.23 -3.63 4.98
N SER A 100 5.78 -2.48 5.39
CA SER A 100 5.18 -1.18 5.05
C SER A 100 5.37 -0.83 3.59
N ILE A 101 6.56 -1.15 3.05
CA ILE A 101 6.85 -0.98 1.62
C ILE A 101 5.94 -1.89 0.81
N GLU A 102 5.82 -3.15 1.20
CA GLU A 102 4.92 -4.12 0.54
C GLU A 102 3.46 -3.64 0.55
N ASN A 103 2.97 -3.11 1.67
CA ASN A 103 1.63 -2.52 1.73
C ASN A 103 1.46 -1.31 0.81
N LEU A 104 2.46 -0.42 0.72
CA LEU A 104 2.42 0.71 -0.22
C LEU A 104 2.46 0.22 -1.66
N THR A 105 3.23 -0.84 -1.95
CA THR A 105 3.26 -1.43 -3.29
C THR A 105 1.88 -1.94 -3.69
N ILE A 106 1.23 -2.70 -2.82
CA ILE A 106 -0.11 -3.28 -3.07
C ILE A 106 -1.17 -2.19 -3.18
N ASN A 107 -1.19 -1.21 -2.28
CA ASN A 107 -2.32 -0.27 -2.15
C ASN A 107 -2.13 1.06 -2.88
N ALA A 108 -0.92 1.40 -3.33
CA ALA A 108 -0.65 2.69 -3.96
C ALA A 108 0.12 2.56 -5.28
N ILE A 109 1.22 1.81 -5.31
CA ILE A 109 2.06 1.73 -6.52
C ILE A 109 1.34 0.94 -7.62
N VAL A 110 0.90 -0.28 -7.33
CA VAL A 110 0.22 -1.13 -8.32
C VAL A 110 -1.07 -0.48 -8.84
N PRO A 111 -1.99 0.04 -7.99
CA PRO A 111 -3.21 0.67 -8.49
C PRO A 111 -2.93 1.90 -9.36
N LEU A 112 -1.94 2.72 -9.00
CA LEU A 112 -1.60 3.90 -9.78
C LEU A 112 -0.98 3.54 -11.14
N ARG A 113 -0.08 2.55 -11.19
CA ARG A 113 0.47 2.02 -12.45
C ARG A 113 -0.63 1.45 -13.35
N PHE A 114 -1.48 0.59 -12.77
CA PHE A 114 -2.55 -0.04 -13.52
C PHE A 114 -3.54 0.97 -14.07
N ALA A 115 -3.93 1.98 -13.29
CA ALA A 115 -4.80 3.07 -13.73
C ALA A 115 -4.17 3.90 -14.86
N HIS A 116 -2.86 4.20 -14.78
CA HIS A 116 -2.14 4.89 -15.85
C HIS A 116 -2.13 4.07 -17.14
N ALA A 117 -1.80 2.79 -17.05
CA ALA A 117 -1.77 1.86 -18.19
C ALA A 117 -3.17 1.66 -18.81
N MET A 118 -4.23 1.71 -18.00
CA MET A 118 -5.61 1.73 -18.49
C MET A 118 -5.93 2.96 -19.32
N GLU A 119 -5.55 4.15 -18.84
CA GLU A 119 -5.84 5.41 -19.54
C GLU A 119 -5.09 5.53 -20.87
N HIS A 120 -3.90 4.92 -20.98
CA HIS A 120 -3.06 4.95 -22.19
C HIS A 120 -3.19 3.70 -23.08
N ASP A 121 -4.06 2.77 -22.68
CA ASP A 121 -4.29 1.48 -23.34
C ASP A 121 -3.02 0.61 -23.52
N GLU A 122 -2.13 0.66 -22.53
CA GLU A 122 -0.86 -0.06 -22.51
C GLU A 122 -1.04 -1.45 -21.88
N GLN A 123 -1.35 -2.46 -22.69
CA GLN A 123 -1.64 -3.81 -22.19
C GLN A 123 -0.44 -4.45 -21.46
N GLU A 124 0.78 -4.27 -21.97
CA GLU A 124 2.00 -4.79 -21.34
C GLU A 124 2.18 -4.21 -19.93
N GLU A 125 1.89 -2.93 -19.72
CA GLU A 125 2.01 -2.26 -18.42
C GLU A 125 0.92 -2.67 -17.42
N LYS A 126 -0.27 -3.05 -17.91
CA LYS A 126 -1.33 -3.66 -17.09
C LYS A 126 -0.86 -5.01 -16.53
N GLU A 127 -0.33 -5.88 -17.40
CA GLU A 127 0.15 -7.21 -17.03
C GLU A 127 1.36 -7.14 -16.10
N ALA A 128 2.32 -6.30 -16.43
CA ALA A 128 3.43 -5.86 -15.59
C ALA A 128 3.02 -5.49 -14.15
N SER A 129 1.99 -4.65 -14.02
CA SER A 129 1.47 -4.21 -12.73
C SER A 129 0.89 -5.36 -11.91
N LEU A 130 0.23 -6.32 -12.57
CA LEU A 130 -0.29 -7.52 -11.92
C LEU A 130 0.83 -8.50 -11.55
N GLU A 131 1.84 -8.66 -12.40
CA GLU A 131 3.02 -9.49 -12.12
C GLU A 131 3.79 -9.01 -10.88
N LEU A 132 3.83 -7.69 -10.66
CA LEU A 132 4.42 -7.13 -9.44
C LEU A 132 3.71 -7.62 -8.16
N LEU A 133 2.39 -7.87 -8.20
CA LEU A 133 1.66 -8.47 -7.07
C LEU A 133 2.07 -9.92 -6.83
N SER A 134 2.41 -10.67 -7.87
CA SER A 134 2.88 -12.06 -7.74
C SER A 134 4.26 -12.15 -7.05
N GLN A 135 5.06 -11.08 -7.08
CA GLN A 135 6.35 -11.00 -6.37
C GLN A 135 6.21 -10.71 -4.87
N LEU A 136 5.01 -10.36 -4.39
CA LEU A 136 4.75 -9.97 -3.01
C LEU A 136 4.16 -11.14 -2.21
N PRO A 137 4.46 -11.24 -0.91
CA PRO A 137 3.87 -12.27 -0.07
C PRO A 137 2.34 -12.09 0.01
N ALA A 138 1.62 -13.20 0.17
CA ALA A 138 0.18 -13.16 0.42
C ALA A 138 -0.15 -12.28 1.62
N GLU A 139 -1.20 -11.46 1.46
CA GLU A 139 -1.70 -10.63 2.55
C GLU A 139 -2.33 -11.46 3.66
N LYS A 140 -2.45 -10.86 4.84
CA LYS A 140 -3.06 -11.49 6.01
C LYS A 140 -4.16 -10.61 6.54
N ASN A 141 -5.40 -11.03 6.36
CA ASN A 141 -6.58 -10.38 6.91
C ASN A 141 -7.68 -11.40 7.23
N GLN A 142 -8.76 -10.94 7.87
CA GLN A 142 -9.86 -11.80 8.31
C GLN A 142 -10.61 -12.47 7.15
N ILE A 143 -10.72 -11.79 6.00
CA ILE A 143 -11.33 -12.35 4.80
C ILE A 143 -10.52 -13.56 4.34
N LEU A 144 -9.19 -13.42 4.23
CA LEU A 144 -8.32 -14.52 3.80
C LEU A 144 -8.29 -15.66 4.81
N SER A 145 -8.40 -15.38 6.11
CA SER A 145 -8.52 -16.43 7.14
C SER A 145 -9.76 -17.31 6.94
N LEU A 146 -10.88 -16.73 6.49
CA LEU A 146 -12.08 -17.49 6.11
C LEU A 146 -11.76 -18.45 4.95
N TYR A 147 -11.14 -17.96 3.87
CA TYR A 147 -10.79 -18.82 2.73
C TYR A 147 -9.80 -19.92 3.09
N THR A 148 -8.80 -19.62 3.92
CA THR A 148 -7.88 -20.64 4.45
C THR A 148 -8.63 -21.73 5.23
N SER A 149 -9.64 -21.37 6.02
CA SER A 149 -10.46 -22.36 6.74
C SER A 149 -11.31 -23.26 5.82
N LEU A 150 -11.56 -22.80 4.58
CA LEU A 150 -12.25 -23.54 3.53
C LEU A 150 -11.26 -24.32 2.62
N ASN A 151 -9.99 -24.43 3.02
CA ASN A 151 -8.91 -25.04 2.23
C ASN A 151 -8.59 -24.31 0.91
N PHE A 152 -8.99 -23.04 0.77
CA PHE A 152 -8.50 -22.17 -0.29
C PHE A 152 -7.21 -21.49 0.17
N SER A 153 -6.09 -21.89 -0.44
CA SER A 153 -4.78 -21.29 -0.19
C SER A 153 -4.49 -20.15 -1.17
N ASN A 154 -3.61 -19.25 -0.74
CA ASN A 154 -3.09 -18.14 -1.53
C ASN A 154 -1.58 -18.00 -1.24
N GLN A 155 -0.78 -17.83 -2.28
CA GLN A 155 0.68 -17.87 -2.20
C GLN A 155 1.31 -16.49 -2.25
N ASN A 156 0.68 -15.55 -2.95
CA ASN A 156 1.20 -14.21 -3.22
C ASN A 156 0.10 -13.14 -3.11
N ALA A 157 0.50 -11.87 -3.25
CA ALA A 157 -0.45 -10.76 -3.14
C ALA A 157 -1.49 -10.77 -4.27
N TYR A 158 -1.13 -11.21 -5.48
CA TYR A 158 -2.04 -11.31 -6.62
C TYR A 158 -3.24 -12.21 -6.31
N GLU A 159 -2.98 -13.42 -5.83
CA GLU A 159 -4.02 -14.37 -5.41
C GLU A 159 -4.81 -13.85 -4.21
N SER A 160 -4.12 -13.24 -3.25
CA SER A 160 -4.80 -12.70 -2.06
C SER A 160 -5.74 -11.54 -2.39
N GLN A 161 -5.35 -10.63 -3.29
CA GLN A 161 -6.19 -9.55 -3.78
C GLN A 161 -7.35 -10.09 -4.61
N SER A 162 -7.13 -11.13 -5.41
CA SER A 162 -8.19 -11.81 -6.17
C SER A 162 -9.27 -12.38 -5.24
N LEU A 163 -8.88 -13.04 -4.15
CA LEU A 163 -9.83 -13.57 -3.16
C LEU A 163 -10.56 -12.47 -2.40
N ILE A 164 -9.87 -11.39 -2.03
CA ILE A 164 -10.49 -10.22 -1.39
C ILE A 164 -11.54 -9.60 -2.33
N GLN A 165 -11.22 -9.45 -3.61
CA GLN A 165 -12.13 -8.89 -4.61
C GLN A 165 -13.32 -9.83 -4.88
N LEU A 166 -13.08 -11.14 -4.98
CA LEU A 166 -14.13 -12.15 -5.07
C LEU A 166 -15.09 -12.06 -3.87
N HIS A 167 -14.53 -11.95 -2.67
CA HIS A 167 -15.32 -11.87 -1.44
C HIS A 167 -16.21 -10.64 -1.42
N ASN A 168 -15.62 -9.47 -1.69
CA ASN A 168 -16.30 -8.19 -1.61
C ASN A 168 -17.31 -8.00 -2.75
N GLY A 169 -16.98 -8.46 -3.96
CA GLY A 169 -17.85 -8.34 -5.14
C GLY A 169 -19.00 -9.33 -5.13
N TYR A 170 -18.76 -10.58 -4.71
CA TYR A 170 -19.73 -11.67 -4.86
C TYR A 170 -20.17 -12.29 -3.53
N CYS A 171 -19.23 -12.86 -2.76
CA CYS A 171 -19.57 -13.72 -1.62
C CYS A 171 -20.34 -12.97 -0.52
N LYS A 172 -19.88 -11.76 -0.17
CA LYS A 172 -20.52 -10.90 0.83
C LYS A 172 -21.96 -10.55 0.46
N ASN A 173 -22.23 -10.38 -0.83
CA ASN A 173 -23.55 -10.05 -1.35
C ASN A 173 -24.40 -11.28 -1.69
N LYS A 174 -23.87 -12.50 -1.47
CA LYS A 174 -24.50 -13.77 -1.86
C LYS A 174 -24.84 -13.85 -3.36
N ALA A 175 -24.07 -13.17 -4.21
CA ALA A 175 -24.28 -13.10 -5.66
C ALA A 175 -23.76 -14.35 -6.40
N CYS A 176 -24.02 -15.55 -5.86
CA CYS A 176 -23.45 -16.81 -6.36
C CYS A 176 -23.86 -17.11 -7.80
N LEU A 177 -25.09 -16.73 -8.20
CA LEU A 177 -25.59 -16.91 -9.58
C LEU A 177 -24.86 -16.04 -10.61
N SER A 178 -24.21 -14.95 -10.18
CA SER A 178 -23.42 -14.05 -11.04
C SER A 178 -21.92 -14.32 -10.94
N CYS A 179 -21.51 -15.25 -10.08
CA CYS A 179 -20.11 -15.60 -9.85
C CYS A 179 -19.78 -16.89 -10.59
N THR A 180 -18.73 -16.92 -11.41
CA THR A 180 -18.31 -18.13 -12.13
C THR A 180 -18.06 -19.32 -11.19
N ILE A 181 -17.39 -19.08 -10.05
CA ILE A 181 -17.15 -20.12 -9.04
C ILE A 181 -18.48 -20.57 -8.40
N GLY A 182 -19.36 -19.62 -8.08
CA GLY A 182 -20.67 -19.92 -7.51
C GLY A 182 -21.54 -20.75 -8.45
N HIS A 183 -21.55 -20.43 -9.74
CA HIS A 183 -22.27 -21.18 -10.77
C HIS A 183 -21.80 -22.63 -10.85
N VAL A 184 -20.48 -22.87 -10.85
CA VAL A 184 -19.90 -24.23 -10.85
C VAL A 184 -20.31 -25.02 -9.61
N ILE A 185 -20.34 -24.39 -8.43
CA ILE A 185 -20.74 -25.05 -7.17
C ILE A 185 -22.23 -25.39 -7.14
N LEU A 186 -23.09 -24.52 -7.69
CA LEU A 186 -24.55 -24.70 -7.70
C LEU A 186 -25.03 -25.66 -8.79
N HIS A 187 -24.29 -25.77 -9.89
CA HIS A 187 -24.57 -26.67 -11.00
C HIS A 187 -23.41 -27.65 -11.25
N PRO A 188 -23.15 -28.58 -10.30
CA PRO A 188 -22.14 -29.62 -10.48
C PRO A 188 -22.69 -30.72 -11.40
N GLU A 189 -22.93 -30.41 -12.68
CA GLU A 189 -23.06 -31.50 -13.65
C GLU A 189 -21.71 -32.23 -13.75
N PRO A 190 -21.71 -33.57 -13.89
CA PRO A 190 -20.46 -34.29 -14.08
C PRO A 190 -19.82 -33.79 -15.37
N ILE A 191 -18.58 -33.32 -15.28
CA ILE A 191 -17.75 -33.04 -16.45
C ILE A 191 -17.63 -34.36 -17.22
N SER A 192 -18.46 -34.55 -18.24
CA SER A 192 -18.25 -35.63 -19.20
C SER A 192 -17.07 -35.19 -20.04
N VAL A 193 -15.89 -35.72 -19.72
CA VAL A 193 -14.74 -35.65 -20.61
C VAL A 193 -15.15 -36.36 -21.90
N ARG A 194 -15.36 -35.60 -22.97
CA ARG A 194 -15.38 -36.09 -24.35
C ARG A 194 -14.14 -35.60 -25.06
#